data_AF-A0A4Q6APX5-F1
#
_entry.id   AF-A0A4Q6APX5-F1
#
_cell.length_a   1.000
_cell.length_b   1.000
_cell.length_c   1.000
_cell.angle_alpha   90.00
_cell.angle_beta   90.00
_cell.angle_gamma   90.00
#
_symmetry.space_group_name_H-M   'P 1'
#
loop_
_entity.id
_entity.type
_entity.pdbx_description
1 polymer ?
#
loop_
_entity_poly.entity_id
_entity_poly.type
_entity_poly.pdbx_seq_one_letter_code
_entity_poly.pdbx_strand_id
1 'polypeptide(L)'
;YIGGFERKDIEDLLDTMDKNYIGWANFLGPAIMKNSERPELSEELTQSFCSTDPVIARQFAEVTFFADNRKDLQQVKVPSLIMQCTDDLIAPQEVGEYLHENLPKSTLKVMKATGHCPHMSAPAETVAIIKDYLQGFRLN
;
A
#
# COMPACT_ATOMS: atom_id res chain seq x y z
N TYR A 1 -7.59 -14.84 -0.90
CA TYR A 1 -8.15 -13.71 -1.64
C TYR A 1 -7.56 -13.67 -3.04
N ILE A 2 -8.22 -12.97 -3.96
CA ILE A 2 -7.68 -12.61 -5.28
C ILE A 2 -6.95 -11.28 -5.09
N GLY A 3 -5.65 -11.21 -5.43
CA GLY A 3 -4.81 -10.03 -5.22
C GLY A 3 -4.76 -9.10 -6.42
N GLY A 4 -4.01 -7.99 -6.31
CA GLY A 4 -3.86 -7.00 -7.38
C GLY A 4 -2.88 -7.38 -8.49
N PHE A 5 -2.13 -8.49 -8.33
CA PHE A 5 -1.08 -8.91 -9.27
C PHE A 5 -1.07 -10.42 -9.48
N GLU A 6 -0.78 -10.81 -10.71
CA GLU A 6 -0.25 -12.14 -11.01
C GLU A 6 1.26 -12.17 -10.81
N ARG A 7 1.81 -13.38 -10.60
CA ARG A 7 3.26 -13.56 -10.44
C ARG A 7 4.06 -12.95 -11.59
N LYS A 8 3.57 -13.12 -12.82
CA LYS A 8 4.23 -12.62 -14.04
C LYS A 8 4.31 -11.10 -14.06
N ASP A 9 3.29 -10.41 -13.55
CA ASP A 9 3.27 -8.95 -13.48
C ASP A 9 4.39 -8.43 -12.56
N ILE A 10 4.61 -9.11 -11.43
CA ILE A 10 5.69 -8.80 -10.49
C ILE A 10 7.05 -9.08 -11.13
N GLU A 11 7.21 -10.22 -11.80
CA GLU A 11 8.45 -10.56 -12.49
C GLU A 11 8.80 -9.54 -13.59
N ASP A 12 7.82 -9.06 -14.35
CA ASP A 12 8.00 -8.02 -15.37
C ASP A 12 8.32 -6.65 -14.76
N LEU A 13 7.69 -6.32 -13.63
CA LEU A 13 7.99 -5.10 -12.88
C LEU A 13 9.45 -5.09 -12.43
N LEU A 14 9.94 -6.20 -11.86
CA LEU A 14 11.31 -6.35 -11.40
C LEU A 14 12.32 -6.34 -12.58
N ASP A 15 12.01 -7.00 -13.69
CA ASP A 15 12.83 -6.96 -14.91
C ASP A 15 12.91 -5.54 -15.50
N THR A 16 11.84 -4.76 -15.40
CA THR A 16 11.84 -3.35 -15.80
C THR A 16 12.74 -2.51 -14.89
N MET A 17 12.78 -2.77 -13.58
CA MET A 17 13.72 -2.10 -12.68
C MET A 17 15.17 -2.36 -13.09
N ASP A 18 15.49 -3.59 -13.49
CA ASP A 18 16.83 -4.01 -13.89
C ASP A 18 17.25 -3.38 -15.25
N LYS A 19 16.31 -3.23 -16.18
CA LYS A 19 16.56 -2.70 -17.55
C LYS A 19 16.43 -1.18 -17.67
N ASN A 20 15.49 -0.57 -16.96
CA ASN A 20 15.15 0.84 -17.06
C ASN A 20 14.52 1.36 -15.75
N TYR A 21 15.35 1.53 -14.72
CA TYR A 21 14.92 1.98 -13.39
C TYR A 21 14.13 3.30 -13.41
N ILE A 22 14.56 4.30 -14.21
CA ILE A 22 13.84 5.58 -14.31
C ILE A 22 12.49 5.41 -15.00
N GLY A 23 12.42 4.59 -16.05
CA GLY A 23 11.16 4.26 -16.70
C GLY A 23 10.20 3.53 -15.76
N TRP A 24 10.70 2.60 -14.95
CA TRP A 24 9.94 1.94 -13.90
C TRP A 24 9.37 2.95 -12.90
N ALA A 25 10.20 3.86 -12.38
CA ALA A 25 9.77 4.86 -11.39
C ALA A 25 8.66 5.78 -11.97
N ASN A 26 8.85 6.27 -13.19
CA ASN A 26 7.89 7.13 -13.88
C ASN A 26 6.56 6.42 -14.21
N PHE A 27 6.59 5.10 -14.38
CA PHE A 27 5.39 4.29 -14.57
C PHE A 27 4.67 4.03 -13.24
N LEU A 28 5.42 3.62 -12.22
CA LEU A 28 4.84 3.12 -10.98
C LEU A 28 4.36 4.25 -10.06
N GLY A 29 5.06 5.38 -10.00
CA GLY A 29 4.69 6.51 -9.14
C GLY A 29 3.24 6.98 -9.34
N PRO A 30 2.84 7.37 -10.57
CA PRO A 30 1.45 7.76 -10.86
C PRO A 30 0.43 6.64 -10.64
N ALA A 31 0.79 5.38 -10.94
CA ALA A 31 -0.10 4.23 -10.77
C ALA A 31 -0.40 3.95 -9.28
N ILE A 32 0.61 4.06 -8.41
CA ILE A 32 0.48 3.90 -6.95
C ILE A 32 -0.29 5.08 -6.35
N MET A 33 0.08 6.31 -6.71
CA MET A 33 -0.52 7.51 -6.11
C MET A 33 -1.98 7.70 -6.55
N LYS A 34 -2.29 7.37 -7.82
CA LYS A 34 -3.63 7.44 -8.44
C LYS A 34 -4.39 8.73 -8.12
N ASN A 35 -3.71 9.87 -8.33
CA ASN A 35 -4.24 11.19 -8.01
C ASN A 35 -3.94 12.19 -9.13
N SER A 36 -4.76 12.16 -10.18
CA SER A 36 -4.59 13.05 -11.34
C SER A 36 -4.90 14.51 -11.05
N GLU A 37 -5.66 14.80 -9.99
CA GLU A 37 -6.01 16.17 -9.59
C GLU A 37 -4.83 16.89 -8.92
N ARG A 38 -3.92 16.14 -8.30
CA ARG A 38 -2.70 16.64 -7.63
C ARG A 38 -1.47 15.87 -8.14
N PRO A 39 -1.03 16.15 -9.39
CA PRO A 39 0.08 15.44 -10.02
C PRO A 39 1.39 15.57 -9.25
N GLU A 40 1.59 16.65 -8.49
CA GLU A 40 2.77 16.89 -7.66
C GLU A 40 3.01 15.78 -6.63
N LEU A 41 1.96 15.09 -6.16
CA LEU A 41 2.09 13.95 -5.25
C LEU A 41 2.72 12.74 -5.96
N SER A 42 2.35 12.52 -7.22
CA SER A 42 2.93 11.45 -8.03
C SER A 42 4.38 11.77 -8.40
N GLU A 43 4.67 13.05 -8.67
CA GLU A 43 6.03 13.54 -8.92
C GLU A 43 6.92 13.35 -7.68
N GLU A 44 6.43 13.70 -6.48
CA GLU A 44 7.14 13.49 -5.21
C GLU A 44 7.49 12.01 -5.00
N LEU A 45 6.51 11.12 -5.19
CA LEU A 45 6.73 9.67 -5.07
C LEU A 45 7.74 9.15 -6.10
N THR A 46 7.64 9.62 -7.35
CA THR A 46 8.57 9.26 -8.43
C THR A 46 9.99 9.74 -8.13
N GLN A 47 10.15 10.96 -7.62
CA GLN A 47 11.44 11.51 -7.21
C GLN A 47 12.05 10.72 -6.05
N SER A 48 11.22 10.27 -5.10
CA SER A 48 11.65 9.39 -4.01
C SER A 48 12.23 8.07 -4.55
N PHE A 49 11.54 7.44 -5.51
CA PHE A 49 12.07 6.24 -6.18
C PHE A 49 13.39 6.51 -6.92
N CYS A 50 13.46 7.59 -7.71
CA CYS A 50 14.65 7.96 -8.48
C CYS A 50 15.87 8.33 -7.61
N SER A 51 15.65 8.78 -6.37
CA SER A 51 16.73 9.14 -5.44
C SER A 51 17.19 7.97 -4.55
N THR A 52 16.47 6.85 -4.56
CA THR A 52 16.85 5.63 -3.83
C THR A 52 17.91 4.86 -4.62
N ASP A 53 18.88 4.26 -3.91
CA ASP A 53 19.87 3.38 -4.55
C ASP A 53 19.15 2.24 -5.31
N PRO A 54 19.42 2.05 -6.61
CA PRO A 54 18.65 1.13 -7.44
C PRO A 54 18.84 -0.34 -7.04
N VAL A 55 20.01 -0.71 -6.49
CA VAL A 55 20.26 -2.08 -6.02
C VAL A 55 19.43 -2.34 -4.76
N ILE A 56 19.41 -1.39 -3.83
CA ILE A 56 18.60 -1.47 -2.60
C ILE A 56 17.11 -1.47 -2.95
N ALA A 57 16.66 -0.58 -3.84
CA ALA A 57 15.27 -0.50 -4.27
C ALA A 57 14.80 -1.80 -4.92
N ARG A 58 15.63 -2.40 -5.79
CA ARG A 58 15.34 -3.67 -6.45
C ARG A 58 15.22 -4.84 -5.47
N GLN A 59 16.10 -4.91 -4.47
CA GLN A 59 16.02 -5.91 -3.40
C GLN A 59 14.78 -5.70 -2.53
N PHE A 60 14.50 -4.44 -2.18
CA PHE A 60 13.34 -4.09 -1.36
C PHE A 60 12.02 -4.43 -2.07
N ALA A 61 11.91 -4.11 -3.37
CA ALA A 61 10.76 -4.48 -4.19
C ALA A 61 10.56 -6.00 -4.24
N GLU A 62 11.62 -6.78 -4.47
CA GLU A 62 11.53 -8.25 -4.53
C GLU A 62 11.01 -8.84 -3.23
N VAL A 63 11.58 -8.42 -2.09
CA VAL A 63 11.13 -8.89 -0.77
C VAL A 63 9.70 -8.43 -0.49
N THR A 64 9.33 -7.21 -0.87
CA THR A 64 7.97 -6.68 -0.64
C THR A 64 6.92 -7.43 -1.45
N PHE A 65 7.14 -7.63 -2.76
CA PHE A 65 6.15 -8.23 -3.65
C PHE A 65 6.09 -9.77 -3.56
N PHE A 66 7.18 -10.46 -3.20
CA PHE A 66 7.17 -11.91 -3.06
C PHE A 66 6.99 -12.42 -1.63
N ALA A 67 6.95 -11.55 -0.62
CA ALA A 67 6.64 -11.96 0.74
C ALA A 67 5.21 -12.53 0.83
N ASP A 68 5.05 -13.57 1.65
CA ASP A 68 3.75 -14.14 2.01
C ASP A 68 3.64 -14.28 3.53
N ASN A 69 3.03 -13.28 4.16
CA ASN A 69 2.81 -13.25 5.61
C ASN A 69 1.39 -13.69 6.02
N ARG A 70 0.63 -14.32 5.12
CA ARG A 70 -0.78 -14.69 5.41
C ARG A 70 -0.91 -15.64 6.61
N LYS A 71 0.05 -16.53 6.79
CA LYS A 71 0.10 -17.46 7.94
C LYS A 71 0.44 -16.77 9.26
N ASP A 72 1.04 -15.58 9.21
CA ASP A 72 1.46 -14.83 10.38
C ASP A 72 0.31 -14.00 10.99
N LEU A 73 -0.74 -13.71 10.21
CA LEU A 73 -1.86 -12.86 10.63
C LEU A 73 -2.53 -13.35 11.93
N GLN A 74 -2.72 -14.67 12.06
CA GLN A 74 -3.34 -15.28 13.25
C GLN A 74 -2.47 -15.14 14.51
N GLN A 75 -1.19 -14.84 14.37
CA GLN A 75 -0.25 -14.66 15.49
C GLN A 75 -0.29 -13.23 16.04
N VAL A 76 -0.91 -12.27 15.32
CA VAL A 76 -1.02 -10.87 15.74
C VAL A 76 -2.01 -10.74 16.89
N LYS A 77 -1.52 -10.29 18.06
CA LYS A 77 -2.32 -10.14 19.28
C LYS A 77 -2.75 -8.70 19.56
N VAL A 78 -2.10 -7.75 18.91
CA VAL A 78 -2.33 -6.31 19.09
C VAL A 78 -3.57 -5.90 18.27
N PRO A 79 -4.56 -5.22 18.87
CA PRO A 79 -5.68 -4.66 18.12
C PRO A 79 -5.17 -3.80 16.96
N SER A 80 -5.72 -4.03 15.77
CA SER A 80 -5.20 -3.41 14.53
C SER A 80 -6.32 -2.71 13.76
N LEU A 81 -6.04 -1.50 13.26
CA LEU A 81 -6.90 -0.79 12.33
C LEU A 81 -6.43 -1.06 10.89
N ILE A 82 -7.34 -1.51 10.04
CA ILE A 82 -7.13 -1.67 8.60
C ILE A 82 -7.88 -0.53 7.92
N MET A 83 -7.18 0.30 7.15
CA MET A 83 -7.78 1.36 6.35
C MET A 83 -7.65 0.97 4.88
N GLN A 84 -8.77 0.62 4.25
CA GLN A 84 -8.81 0.12 2.86
C GLN A 84 -9.27 1.24 1.93
N CYS A 85 -8.45 1.59 0.94
CA CYS A 85 -8.86 2.50 -0.14
C CYS A 85 -9.87 1.81 -1.08
N THR A 86 -10.79 2.58 -1.65
CA THR A 86 -11.85 2.04 -2.54
C THR A 86 -11.34 1.63 -3.91
N ASP A 87 -10.21 2.18 -4.35
CA ASP A 87 -9.65 1.93 -5.67
C ASP A 87 -8.13 1.98 -5.61
N ASP A 88 -7.54 0.86 -5.21
CA ASP A 88 -6.11 0.64 -5.02
C ASP A 88 -5.65 -0.54 -5.89
N LEU A 89 -4.74 -0.27 -6.82
CA LEU A 89 -4.18 -1.25 -7.74
C LEU A 89 -3.40 -2.35 -7.00
N ILE A 90 -2.70 -1.98 -5.92
CA ILE A 90 -1.83 -2.89 -5.18
C ILE A 90 -2.65 -3.80 -4.26
N ALA A 91 -3.62 -3.20 -3.56
CA ALA A 91 -4.44 -3.88 -2.58
C ALA A 91 -5.94 -3.66 -2.88
N PRO A 92 -6.53 -4.48 -3.77
CA PRO A 92 -7.97 -4.42 -4.03
C PRO A 92 -8.76 -4.76 -2.76
N GLN A 93 -10.07 -4.48 -2.78
CA GLN A 93 -10.94 -4.56 -1.60
C GLN A 93 -10.86 -5.93 -0.89
N GLU A 94 -10.75 -7.01 -1.65
CA GLU A 94 -10.63 -8.39 -1.17
C GLU A 94 -9.42 -8.59 -0.24
N VAL A 95 -8.37 -7.78 -0.38
CA VAL A 95 -7.20 -7.81 0.50
C VAL A 95 -7.57 -7.29 1.88
N GLY A 96 -8.22 -6.14 1.97
CA GLY A 96 -8.68 -5.55 3.23
C GLY A 96 -9.68 -6.45 3.95
N GLU A 97 -10.61 -7.06 3.21
CA GLU A 97 -11.57 -8.04 3.74
C GLU A 97 -10.85 -9.27 4.28
N TYR A 98 -9.94 -9.85 3.51
CA TYR A 98 -9.15 -11.00 3.96
C TYR A 98 -8.33 -10.70 5.21
N LEU A 99 -7.69 -9.52 5.26
CA LEU A 99 -6.97 -9.09 6.46
C LEU A 99 -7.92 -9.00 7.66
N HIS A 100 -9.12 -8.44 7.49
CA HIS A 100 -10.08 -8.32 8.58
C HIS A 100 -10.55 -9.68 9.09
N GLU A 101 -10.80 -10.64 8.19
CA GLU A 101 -11.19 -12.00 8.53
C GLU A 101 -10.08 -12.80 9.24
N ASN A 102 -8.81 -12.49 8.95
CA ASN A 102 -7.66 -13.29 9.39
C ASN A 102 -6.79 -12.61 10.47
N LEU A 103 -6.99 -11.32 10.75
CA LEU A 103 -6.35 -10.61 11.86
C LEU A 103 -7.28 -10.61 13.08
N PRO A 104 -6.89 -11.27 14.19
CA PRO A 104 -7.64 -11.20 15.42
C PRO A 104 -7.76 -9.75 15.92
N LYS A 105 -8.94 -9.36 16.42
CA LYS A 105 -9.19 -8.02 16.99
C LYS A 105 -8.89 -6.87 16.02
N SER A 106 -9.14 -7.08 14.74
CA SER A 106 -9.01 -6.04 13.73
C SER A 106 -10.27 -5.18 13.62
N THR A 107 -10.12 -3.96 13.10
CA THR A 107 -11.21 -3.07 12.70
C THR A 107 -10.95 -2.63 11.28
N LEU A 108 -11.88 -2.89 10.36
CA LEU A 108 -11.80 -2.45 8.97
C LEU A 108 -12.56 -1.14 8.77
N LYS A 109 -11.92 -0.18 8.10
CA LYS A 109 -12.51 1.09 7.65
C LYS A 109 -12.24 1.26 6.16
N VAL A 110 -13.30 1.19 5.35
CA VAL A 110 -13.22 1.51 3.92
C VAL A 110 -13.23 3.03 3.76
N MET A 111 -12.20 3.56 3.11
CA MET A 111 -11.98 4.98 2.86
C MET A 111 -12.59 5.42 1.53
N LYS A 112 -12.86 6.71 1.38
CA LYS A 112 -13.18 7.29 0.07
C LYS A 112 -11.94 7.50 -0.79
N ALA A 113 -10.77 7.61 -0.16
CA ALA A 113 -9.48 7.75 -0.82
C ALA A 113 -9.19 6.61 -1.82
N THR A 114 -8.53 6.97 -2.91
CA THR A 114 -8.05 6.07 -3.97
C THR A 114 -6.52 6.06 -4.01
N GLY A 115 -5.96 5.08 -4.72
CA GLY A 115 -4.52 4.82 -4.73
C GLY A 115 -4.04 4.16 -3.44
N HIS A 116 -2.73 3.94 -3.36
CA HIS A 116 -2.09 3.20 -2.28
C HIS A 116 -1.48 4.11 -1.20
N CYS A 117 -1.51 5.44 -1.40
CA CYS A 117 -0.88 6.41 -0.52
C CYS A 117 -1.90 7.40 0.12
N PRO A 118 -2.98 6.93 0.79
CA PRO A 118 -4.00 7.81 1.35
C PRO A 118 -3.45 8.77 2.43
N HIS A 119 -2.35 8.42 3.08
CA HIS A 119 -1.65 9.28 4.03
C HIS A 119 -1.08 10.55 3.40
N MET A 120 -0.78 10.54 2.09
CA MET A 120 -0.34 11.71 1.32
C MET A 120 -1.50 12.33 0.54
N SER A 121 -2.31 11.50 -0.13
CA SER A 121 -3.37 11.96 -1.01
C SER A 121 -4.62 12.42 -0.24
N ALA A 122 -5.00 11.73 0.83
CA ALA A 122 -6.19 12.04 1.64
C ALA A 122 -5.85 12.16 3.14
N PRO A 123 -4.93 13.07 3.52
CA PRO A 123 -4.40 13.12 4.89
C PRO A 123 -5.49 13.47 5.92
N ALA A 124 -6.45 14.32 5.57
CA ALA A 124 -7.54 14.70 6.47
C ALA A 124 -8.43 13.49 6.83
N GLU A 125 -8.80 12.68 5.84
CA GLU A 125 -9.57 11.45 6.06
C GLU A 125 -8.74 10.43 6.86
N THR A 126 -7.50 10.20 6.45
CA THR A 126 -6.55 9.29 7.13
C THR A 126 -6.43 9.64 8.62
N VAL A 127 -6.17 10.92 8.94
CA VAL A 127 -6.02 11.40 10.32
C VAL A 127 -7.31 11.26 11.10
N ALA A 128 -8.46 11.55 10.49
CA ALA A 128 -9.76 11.43 11.16
C ALA A 128 -10.06 9.98 11.58
N ILE A 129 -9.82 9.01 10.68
CA ILE A 129 -10.03 7.58 10.95
C ILE A 129 -9.08 7.09 12.05
N ILE A 130 -7.81 7.45 12.00
CA ILE A 130 -6.83 7.08 13.05
C ILE A 130 -7.26 7.65 14.40
N LYS A 131 -7.67 8.92 14.46
CA LYS A 131 -8.13 9.56 15.71
C LYS A 131 -9.38 8.90 16.28
N ASP A 132 -10.36 8.57 15.44
CA ASP A 132 -11.58 7.85 15.84
C ASP A 132 -11.23 6.49 16.46
N TYR A 133 -10.38 5.71 15.78
CA TYR A 133 -9.93 4.42 16.28
C TYR A 133 -9.23 4.52 17.65
N LEU A 134 -8.30 5.47 17.80
CA LEU A 134 -7.53 5.64 19.04
C LEU A 134 -8.39 6.14 20.22
N GLN A 135 -9.50 6.84 19.99
CA GLN A 135 -10.40 7.26 21.07
C GLN A 135 -11.00 6.05 21.81
N GLY A 136 -11.23 4.93 21.11
CA GLY A 136 -11.71 3.68 21.70
C GLY A 136 -10.72 2.98 22.64
N PHE A 137 -9.44 3.38 22.64
CA PHE A 137 -8.37 2.80 23.45
C PHE A 137 -7.91 3.69 24.61
N ARG A 138 -8.61 4.80 24.88
CA ARG A 138 -8.32 5.59 26.08
C ARG A 138 -8.47 4.70 27.31
N LEU A 139 -7.34 4.38 27.93
CA LEU A 139 -7.25 3.78 29.25
C LEU A 139 -7.95 4.75 30.21
N ASN A 140 -8.99 4.27 30.90
CA ASN A 140 -9.49 4.91 32.11
C ASN A 140 -8.38 4.94 33.17
#